data_AF-A0A7V3ZTL1-F1
#
_entry.id   AF-A0A7V3ZTL1-F1
#
_cell.length_a   1.000
_cell.length_b   1.000
_cell.length_c   1.000
_cell.angle_alpha   90.00
_cell.angle_beta   90.00
_cell.angle_gamma   90.00
#
_symmetry.space_group_name_H-M   'P 1'
#
loop_
_entity.id
_entity.type
_entity.pdbx_description
1 polymer ?
#
loop_
_entity_poly.entity_id
_entity_poly.type
_entity_poly.pdbx_seq_one_letter_code
_entity_poly.pdbx_strand_id
1 'polypeptide(L)'
;MFEKIEKFDKIKIWKGEKPGWHRYTYGNGYEIFFKNLMDKKFVAGKCPSCEKLFIPPRIYCEECFEEINEFVEIKELPYIYSYTFLFKDLEDNDLKEPEIVVFLKWENVEGGIIHKLKEVEIEEISFGI
;
A
#
# COMPACT_ATOMS: atom_id res chain seq x y z
N MET A 1 -12.91 -32.28 -8.29
CA MET A 1 -13.30 -31.00 -8.93
C MET A 1 -13.76 -30.10 -7.79
N PHE A 2 -12.99 -29.06 -7.44
CA PHE A 2 -13.36 -28.14 -6.37
C PHE A 2 -14.42 -27.16 -6.91
N GLU A 3 -15.59 -27.08 -6.28
CA GLU A 3 -16.61 -26.09 -6.63
C GLU A 3 -16.03 -24.68 -6.45
N LYS A 4 -16.10 -23.87 -7.50
CA LYS A 4 -15.76 -22.46 -7.44
C LYS A 4 -16.82 -21.78 -6.59
N ILE A 5 -16.42 -21.21 -5.45
CA ILE A 5 -17.33 -20.45 -4.60
C ILE A 5 -17.63 -19.13 -5.31
N GLU A 6 -18.84 -19.01 -5.86
CA GLU A 6 -19.31 -17.81 -6.58
C GLU A 6 -19.93 -16.76 -5.64
N LYS A 7 -20.08 -17.10 -4.36
CA LYS A 7 -20.95 -16.40 -3.42
C LYS A 7 -20.29 -16.30 -2.03
N PHE A 8 -19.98 -15.08 -1.60
CA PHE A 8 -19.24 -14.77 -0.37
C PHE A 8 -19.98 -15.16 0.92
N ASP A 9 -21.30 -15.34 0.85
CA ASP A 9 -22.18 -15.84 1.92
C ASP A 9 -21.83 -17.24 2.41
N LYS A 10 -21.07 -18.02 1.62
CA LYS A 10 -20.53 -19.34 2.03
C LYS A 10 -19.16 -19.25 2.72
N ILE A 11 -18.57 -18.07 2.78
CA ILE A 11 -17.29 -17.81 3.45
C ILE A 11 -17.59 -17.18 4.80
N LYS A 12 -16.96 -17.67 5.86
CA LYS A 12 -17.09 -17.08 7.20
C LYS A 12 -16.37 -15.72 7.19
N ILE A 13 -17.09 -14.65 6.84
CA ILE A 13 -16.57 -13.28 6.91
C ILE A 13 -16.37 -12.96 8.40
N TRP A 14 -15.11 -12.80 8.80
CA TRP A 14 -14.77 -12.41 10.16
C TRP A 14 -15.04 -10.91 10.31
N LYS A 15 -16.17 -10.56 10.94
CA LYS A 15 -16.56 -9.19 11.21
C LYS A 15 -16.09 -8.79 12.61
N GLY A 16 -15.18 -7.81 12.72
CA GLY A 16 -14.69 -7.30 14.00
C GLY A 16 -13.52 -6.30 13.89
N GLU A 17 -13.33 -5.51 14.96
CA GLU A 17 -12.35 -4.41 15.13
C GLU A 17 -10.85 -4.81 15.17
N LYS A 18 -10.48 -6.01 14.70
CA LYS A 18 -9.10 -6.51 14.88
C LYS A 18 -8.40 -6.86 13.57
N PRO A 19 -8.14 -5.90 12.65
CA PRO A 19 -7.04 -6.08 11.72
C PRO A 19 -5.74 -5.94 12.51
N GLY A 20 -4.98 -7.01 12.66
CA GLY A 20 -3.59 -6.94 13.16
C GLY A 20 -3.41 -7.12 14.67
N TRP A 21 -3.81 -8.28 15.21
CA TRP A 21 -2.98 -8.83 16.30
C TRP A 21 -1.73 -9.41 15.65
N HIS A 22 -0.80 -8.54 15.28
CA HIS A 22 0.55 -9.03 15.10
C HIS A 22 1.07 -9.32 16.52
N ARG A 23 1.39 -10.59 16.79
CA ARG A 23 2.12 -10.95 18.03
C ARG A 23 3.48 -10.24 18.11
N TYR A 24 3.96 -9.75 16.97
CA TYR A 24 5.25 -9.10 16.75
C TYR A 24 5.03 -7.71 16.14
N THR A 25 5.93 -6.78 16.41
CA THR A 25 5.94 -5.45 15.78
C THR A 25 5.99 -5.57 14.26
N TYR A 26 5.61 -4.50 13.55
CA TYR A 26 5.62 -4.42 12.08
C TYR A 26 7.03 -4.60 11.44
N GLY A 27 8.07 -4.84 12.24
CA GLY A 27 9.47 -4.85 11.85
C GLY A 27 10.05 -3.43 11.76
N ASN A 28 11.36 -3.30 11.89
CA ASN A 28 12.06 -2.00 11.93
C ASN A 28 11.73 -1.12 10.71
N GLY A 29 11.63 -1.73 9.52
CA GLY A 29 11.27 -1.01 8.29
C GLY A 29 9.90 -0.32 8.39
N TYR A 30 8.84 -1.07 8.71
CA TYR A 30 7.52 -0.46 8.88
C TYR A 30 7.41 0.47 10.09
N GLU A 31 8.16 0.22 11.17
CA GLU A 31 8.21 1.17 12.30
C GLU A 31 8.74 2.53 11.86
N ILE A 32 9.84 2.55 11.07
CA ILE A 32 10.38 3.77 10.48
C ILE A 32 9.35 4.42 9.55
N PHE A 33 8.70 3.63 8.71
CA PHE A 33 7.67 4.11 7.79
C PHE A 33 6.52 4.82 8.52
N PHE A 34 5.88 4.14 9.48
CA PHE A 34 4.73 4.70 10.18
C PHE A 34 5.10 5.88 11.08
N LYS A 35 6.30 5.89 11.69
CA LYS A 35 6.79 7.06 12.43
C LYS A 35 6.91 8.29 11.52
N ASN A 36 7.50 8.14 10.35
CA ASN A 36 7.64 9.24 9.40
C ASN A 36 6.31 9.66 8.77
N LEU A 37 5.37 8.74 8.58
CA LEU A 37 4.02 9.08 8.13
C LEU A 37 3.27 9.98 9.12
N MET A 38 3.50 9.85 10.43
CA MET A 38 2.92 10.78 11.41
C MET A 38 3.41 12.22 11.18
N ASP A 39 4.63 12.38 10.67
CA ASP A 39 5.23 13.66 10.29
C ASP A 39 4.96 14.03 8.81
N LYS A 40 4.04 13.31 8.13
CA LYS A 40 3.68 13.47 6.72
C LYS A 40 4.84 13.30 5.73
N LYS A 41 5.77 12.40 6.06
CA LYS A 41 6.95 12.10 5.23
C LYS A 41 6.89 10.70 4.66
N PHE A 42 7.23 10.58 3.38
CA PHE A 42 7.53 9.30 2.75
C PHE A 42 9.02 9.02 2.85
N VAL A 43 9.37 7.81 3.26
CA VAL A 43 10.76 7.38 3.45
C VAL A 43 10.98 6.06 2.75
N ALA A 44 12.08 5.94 2.00
CA ALA A 44 12.54 4.71 1.38
C ALA A 44 13.77 4.15 2.08
N GLY A 45 13.92 2.83 2.08
CA GLY A 45 15.19 2.18 2.44
C GLY A 45 16.10 2.16 1.22
N LYS A 46 17.37 2.56 1.37
CA LYS A 46 18.37 2.56 0.29
C LYS A 46 19.35 1.40 0.46
N CYS A 47 19.44 0.53 -0.54
CA CYS A 47 20.47 -0.52 -0.54
C CYS A 47 21.86 0.10 -0.73
N PRO A 48 22.86 -0.24 0.12
CA PRO A 48 24.21 0.32 -0.01
C PRO A 48 24.95 -0.17 -1.26
N SER A 49 24.62 -1.36 -1.78
CA SER A 49 25.32 -1.96 -2.93
C SER A 49 24.72 -1.60 -4.28
N CYS A 50 23.40 -1.72 -4.46
CA CYS A 50 22.75 -1.45 -5.74
C CYS A 50 22.03 -0.10 -5.81
N GLU A 51 22.04 0.66 -4.71
CA GLU A 51 21.41 1.98 -4.57
C GLU A 51 19.89 2.05 -4.80
N LYS A 52 19.23 0.89 -4.99
CA LYS A 52 17.78 0.82 -5.12
C LYS A 52 17.10 1.37 -3.87
N LEU A 53 16.01 2.10 -4.10
CA LEU A 53 15.14 2.65 -3.08
C LEU A 53 13.89 1.78 -2.97
N PHE A 54 13.44 1.47 -1.75
CA PHE A 54 12.26 0.65 -1.51
C PHE A 54 11.22 1.38 -0.66
N ILE A 55 9.95 1.37 -1.08
CA ILE A 55 8.81 1.85 -0.31
C ILE A 55 7.67 0.79 -0.24
N PRO A 56 7.16 0.44 0.95
CA PRO A 56 7.67 0.79 2.28
C PRO A 56 9.14 0.40 2.49
N PRO A 57 9.88 1.11 3.36
CA PRO A 57 11.29 0.87 3.61
C PRO A 57 11.51 -0.54 4.15
N ARG A 58 12.50 -1.21 3.57
CA ARG A 58 12.95 -2.56 3.94
C ARG A 58 14.27 -2.48 4.69
N ILE A 59 14.56 -3.50 5.49
CA ILE A 59 15.84 -3.65 6.21
C ILE A 59 16.79 -4.65 5.52
N TYR A 60 16.36 -5.22 4.39
CA TYR A 60 17.10 -6.25 3.68
C TYR A 60 16.85 -6.12 2.19
N CYS A 61 17.92 -6.17 1.39
CA CYS A 61 17.85 -6.20 -0.06
C CYS A 61 17.85 -7.65 -0.55
N GLU A 62 16.76 -8.11 -1.15
CA GLU A 62 16.66 -9.48 -1.66
C GLU A 62 17.53 -9.77 -2.88
N GLU A 63 18.04 -8.74 -3.56
CA GLU A 63 18.88 -8.89 -4.75
C GLU A 63 20.37 -8.99 -4.40
N CYS A 64 20.83 -8.15 -3.47
CA CYS A 64 22.23 -8.12 -3.02
C CYS A 64 22.49 -9.01 -1.81
N PHE A 65 21.44 -9.47 -1.12
CA PHE A 65 21.50 -10.23 0.12
C PHE A 65 22.17 -9.49 1.29
N GLU A 66 22.00 -8.16 1.34
CA GLU A 66 22.62 -7.28 2.34
C GLU A 66 21.59 -6.53 3.20
N GLU A 67 22.04 -6.10 4.38
CA GLU A 67 21.25 -5.25 5.29
C GLU A 67 21.09 -3.83 4.73
N ILE A 68 19.88 -3.28 4.89
CA ILE A 68 19.55 -1.89 4.56
C ILE A 68 19.39 -1.12 5.87
N ASN A 69 20.33 -0.21 6.12
CA ASN A 69 20.35 0.64 7.31
C ASN A 69 20.24 2.14 6.99
N GLU A 70 20.24 2.51 5.71
CA GLU A 70 20.07 3.88 5.26
C GLU A 70 18.62 4.12 4.84
N PHE A 71 18.02 5.18 5.36
CA PHE A 71 16.64 5.57 5.07
C PHE A 71 16.60 7.02 4.60
N VAL A 72 16.02 7.24 3.44
CA VAL A 72 16.01 8.54 2.76
C VAL A 72 14.59 9.04 2.57
N GLU A 73 14.36 10.32 2.80
CA GLU A 73 13.07 10.97 2.56
C GLU A 73 12.85 11.13 1.05
N ILE A 74 11.69 10.72 0.56
CA ILE A 74 11.23 10.93 -0.81
C ILE A 74 10.44 12.23 -0.83
N LYS A 75 10.90 13.22 -1.58
CA LYS A 75 10.29 14.56 -1.63
C LYS A 75 9.35 14.73 -2.80
N GLU A 76 9.56 13.94 -3.84
CA GLU A 76 8.72 13.87 -5.02
C GLU A 76 7.35 13.32 -4.65
N LEU A 77 6.32 13.83 -5.31
CA LEU A 77 4.98 13.27 -5.18
C LEU A 77 4.90 11.94 -5.93
N PRO A 78 4.11 10.97 -5.41
CA PRO A 78 3.81 9.78 -6.17
C PRO A 78 2.92 10.12 -7.38
N TYR A 79 2.90 9.21 -8.34
CA TYR A 79 1.92 9.16 -9.42
C TYR A 79 1.03 7.92 -9.29
N ILE A 80 -0.18 7.99 -9.85
CA ILE A 80 -1.12 6.88 -9.93
C ILE A 80 -0.61 5.87 -10.97
N TYR A 81 -0.11 4.73 -10.51
CA TYR A 81 0.32 3.63 -11.38
C TYR A 81 -0.86 2.77 -11.84
N SER A 82 -1.84 2.56 -10.97
CA SER A 82 -3.09 1.87 -11.30
C SER A 82 -4.20 2.23 -10.33
N TYR A 83 -5.46 2.08 -10.75
CA TYR A 83 -6.62 2.38 -9.92
C TYR A 83 -7.79 1.44 -10.21
N THR A 84 -8.74 1.37 -9.27
CA THR A 84 -10.01 0.68 -9.43
C THR A 84 -11.11 1.40 -8.65
N PHE A 85 -12.35 1.19 -9.09
CA PHE A 85 -13.55 1.70 -8.42
C PHE A 85 -14.25 0.57 -7.67
N LEU A 86 -14.57 0.81 -6.40
CA LEU A 86 -15.38 -0.09 -5.58
C LEU A 86 -16.79 0.47 -5.53
N PHE A 87 -17.76 -0.25 -6.11
CA PHE A 87 -19.17 0.14 -6.09
C PHE A 87 -19.95 -0.46 -4.92
N LYS A 88 -19.34 -1.41 -4.20
CA LYS A 88 -19.96 -2.14 -3.11
C LYS A 88 -19.08 -2.15 -1.86
N ASP A 89 -19.72 -2.17 -0.70
CA ASP A 89 -19.06 -2.35 0.58
C ASP A 89 -18.73 -3.83 0.88
N LEU A 90 -18.15 -4.10 2.04
CA LEU A 90 -17.80 -5.46 2.48
C LEU A 90 -19.04 -6.33 2.79
N GLU A 91 -20.21 -5.71 2.88
CA GLU A 91 -21.51 -6.32 3.12
C GLU A 91 -22.29 -6.57 1.82
N ASP A 92 -21.69 -6.29 0.65
CA ASP A 92 -22.31 -6.37 -0.69
C ASP A 92 -23.44 -5.34 -0.93
N ASN A 93 -23.54 -4.30 -0.08
CA ASN A 93 -24.45 -3.18 -0.32
C ASN A 93 -23.86 -2.22 -1.35
N ASP A 94 -24.72 -1.62 -2.17
CA ASP A 94 -24.31 -0.57 -3.11
C ASP A 94 -23.88 0.70 -2.36
N LEU A 95 -22.73 1.24 -2.76
CA LEU A 95 -22.23 2.51 -2.28
C LEU A 95 -22.95 3.66 -3.00
N LYS A 96 -23.22 4.75 -2.29
CA LYS A 96 -23.83 5.96 -2.90
C LYS A 96 -22.94 6.55 -3.98
N GLU A 97 -21.64 6.55 -3.72
CA GLU A 97 -20.57 6.96 -4.63
C GLU A 97 -19.48 5.89 -4.53
N PRO A 98 -18.90 5.47 -5.65
CA PRO A 98 -17.87 4.44 -5.61
C PRO A 98 -16.60 4.95 -4.93
N GLU A 99 -15.98 4.10 -4.11
CA GLU A 99 -14.68 4.41 -3.54
C GLU A 99 -13.59 4.22 -4.59
N ILE A 100 -12.64 5.15 -4.61
CA ILE A 100 -11.50 5.10 -5.51
C ILE A 100 -10.30 4.52 -4.76
N VAL A 101 -9.81 3.37 -5.21
CA VAL A 101 -8.60 2.75 -4.68
C VAL A 101 -7.49 2.89 -5.71
N VAL A 102 -6.37 3.47 -5.29
CA VAL A 102 -5.21 3.70 -6.14
C VAL A 102 -3.99 2.95 -5.61
N PHE A 103 -3.11 2.58 -6.54
CA PHE A 103 -1.76 2.15 -6.27
C PHE A 103 -0.80 3.23 -6.76
N LEU A 104 -0.11 3.85 -5.80
CA LEU A 104 0.80 4.97 -5.96
C LEU A 104 2.24 4.47 -6.06
N LYS A 105 3.00 5.02 -7.02
CA LYS A 105 4.43 4.75 -7.19
C LYS A 105 5.22 6.05 -7.30
N TRP A 106 6.52 5.94 -7.10
CA TRP A 106 7.50 7.01 -7.34
C TRP A 106 8.44 6.59 -8.46
N GLU A 107 8.98 7.55 -9.19
CA GLU A 107 10.03 7.26 -10.16
C GLU A 107 11.27 6.74 -9.45
N ASN A 108 11.88 5.67 -9.98
CA ASN A 108 13.10 5.05 -9.45
C ASN A 108 13.00 4.53 -7.99
N VAL A 109 11.79 4.28 -7.48
CA VAL A 109 11.56 3.64 -6.19
C VAL A 109 10.76 2.36 -6.38
N GLU A 110 11.29 1.27 -5.84
CA GLU A 110 10.67 -0.04 -5.87
C GLU A 110 9.55 -0.16 -4.84
N GLY A 111 8.48 -0.84 -5.23
CA GLY A 111 7.26 -0.96 -4.43
C GLY A 111 6.24 0.14 -4.72
N GLY A 112 5.47 0.51 -3.70
CA GLY A 112 4.37 1.47 -3.84
C GLY A 112 3.38 1.39 -2.68
N ILE A 113 2.42 2.31 -2.66
CA ILE A 113 1.41 2.42 -1.60
C ILE A 113 0.02 2.25 -2.19
N ILE A 114 -0.80 1.42 -1.55
CA ILE A 114 -2.23 1.37 -1.84
C ILE A 114 -2.93 2.40 -0.95
N HIS A 115 -3.74 3.26 -1.54
CA HIS A 115 -4.48 4.28 -0.81
C HIS A 115 -5.90 4.47 -1.38
N LYS A 116 -6.81 4.95 -0.52
CA LYS A 116 -8.13 5.42 -0.96
C LYS A 116 -8.05 6.91 -1.23
N LEU A 117 -8.30 7.35 -2.46
CA LEU A 117 -8.42 8.78 -2.73
C LEU A 117 -9.79 9.27 -2.24
N LYS A 118 -9.80 10.49 -1.72
CA LYS A 118 -11.01 11.20 -1.27
C LYS A 118 -11.07 12.53 -2.01
N GLU A 119 -12.28 13.06 -2.15
CA GLU A 119 -12.50 14.41 -2.72
C GLU A 119 -12.00 14.54 -4.18
N VAL A 120 -12.09 13.48 -4.97
CA VAL A 120 -11.73 13.44 -6.39
C VAL A 120 -12.85 12.76 -7.15
N GLU A 121 -13.28 13.35 -8.27
CA GLU A 121 -14.29 12.76 -9.15
C GLU A 121 -13.67 11.66 -10.03
N ILE A 122 -14.47 10.66 -10.41
CA ILE A 122 -14.01 9.50 -11.18
C ILE A 122 -13.38 9.91 -12.52
N GLU A 123 -13.96 10.93 -13.16
CA GLU A 123 -13.55 11.44 -14.47
C GLU A 123 -12.20 12.16 -14.42
N GLU A 124 -11.76 12.60 -13.24
CA GLU A 124 -10.48 13.29 -13.05
C GLU A 124 -9.31 12.31 -12.90
N ILE A 125 -9.58 11.02 -12.73
CA ILE A 125 -8.55 10.01 -12.48
C ILE A 125 -8.07 9.37 -13.77
N SER A 126 -6.76 9.43 -13.96
CA SER A 126 -6.06 8.71 -15.02
C SER A 126 -4.67 8.25 -14.56
N PHE A 127 -4.06 7.38 -15.36
CA PHE A 127 -2.71 6.90 -15.11
C PHE A 127 -1.69 8.04 -15.21
N GLY A 128 -0.74 8.08 -14.27
CA GLY A 128 0.38 9.03 -14.28
C GLY A 128 0.09 10.41 -13.69
N ILE A 129 -1.13 10.67 -13.19
CA ILE A 129 -1.47 11.85 -12.38
C ILE A 129 -0.88 11.73 -10.97
#